data_AF-A0A8I1I3Y2-F1
#
_entry.id   AF-A0A8I1I3Y2-F1
#
_cell.length_a   1.000
_cell.length_b   1.000
_cell.length_c   1.000
_cell.angle_alpha   90.00
_cell.angle_beta   90.00
_cell.angle_gamma   90.00
#
_symmetry.space_group_name_H-M   'P 1'
#
loop_
_entity.id
_entity.type
_entity.pdbx_description
1 polymer ?
#
loop_
_entity_poly.entity_id
_entity_poly.type
_entity_poly.pdbx_seq_one_letter_code
_entity_poly.pdbx_strand_id
1 'polypeptide(L)'
;MELTPRAQECFAVAASIAEQAGVDKIGAEHLQLALLQDEDSIPYQVLDAEYDADMFRRNLSSYLEKEGYKQPTNRASFLPRKN
;
A
#
# COMPACT_ATOMS: atom_id res chain seq x y z
N MET A 1 -21.60 3.96 -8.16
CA MET A 1 -21.31 3.96 -6.72
C MET A 1 -20.44 5.17 -6.44
N GLU A 2 -20.75 5.92 -5.39
CA GLU A 2 -19.99 7.10 -4.98
C GLU A 2 -19.05 6.75 -3.83
N LEU A 3 -17.84 7.31 -3.82
CA LEU A 3 -16.87 7.13 -2.76
C LEU A 3 -17.11 8.16 -1.65
N THR A 4 -16.93 7.76 -0.40
CA THR A 4 -16.91 8.70 0.73
C THR A 4 -15.74 9.69 0.59
N PRO A 5 -15.80 10.90 1.19
CA PRO A 5 -14.68 11.84 1.15
C PRO A 5 -13.36 11.23 1.64
N ARG A 6 -13.42 10.40 2.70
CA ARG A 6 -12.27 9.67 3.23
C ARG A 6 -11.70 8.65 2.23
N ALA A 7 -12.57 7.93 1.51
CA ALA A 7 -12.13 7.02 0.47
C ALA A 7 -11.49 7.77 -0.70
N GLN A 8 -12.06 8.91 -1.10
CA GLN A 8 -11.47 9.77 -2.15
C GLN A 8 -10.07 10.25 -1.77
N GLU A 9 -9.88 10.69 -0.52
CA GLU A 9 -8.57 11.08 0.01
C GLU A 9 -7.58 9.91 -0.03
N CYS A 10 -7.99 8.72 0.40
CA CYS A 10 -7.15 7.51 0.34
C CYS A 10 -6.69 7.22 -1.11
N PHE A 11 -7.57 7.36 -2.10
CA PHE A 11 -7.18 7.22 -3.52
C PHE A 11 -6.23 8.33 -3.99
N ALA A 12 -6.42 9.58 -3.54
CA ALA A 12 -5.54 10.69 -3.87
C ALA A 12 -4.12 10.48 -3.31
N VAL A 13 -4.02 10.05 -2.04
CA VAL A 13 -2.75 9.68 -1.40
C VAL A 13 -2.09 8.52 -2.15
N ALA A 14 -2.85 7.47 -2.49
CA ALA A 14 -2.32 6.33 -3.25
C ALA A 14 -1.80 6.74 -4.65
N ALA A 15 -2.47 7.70 -5.31
CA ALA A 15 -2.00 8.27 -6.57
C ALA A 15 -0.67 9.01 -6.41
N SER A 16 -0.53 9.82 -5.35
CA SER A 16 0.72 10.53 -5.06
C SER A 16 1.88 9.56 -4.78
N ILE A 17 1.61 8.46 -4.06
CA ILE A 17 2.61 7.41 -3.79
C ILE A 17 3.07 6.75 -5.10
N ALA A 18 2.14 6.43 -6.01
CA ALA A 18 2.46 5.87 -7.32
C ALA A 18 3.36 6.81 -8.13
N GLU A 19 3.01 8.10 -8.17
CA GLU A 19 3.78 9.13 -8.87
C GLU A 19 5.20 9.28 -8.28
N GLN A 20 5.33 9.30 -6.96
CA GLN A 20 6.63 9.35 -6.27
C GLN A 20 7.49 8.10 -6.56
N ALA A 21 6.86 6.94 -6.75
CA ALA A 21 7.52 5.69 -7.14
C ALA A 21 7.87 5.64 -8.63
N GLY A 22 7.48 6.63 -9.43
CA GLY A 22 7.75 6.71 -10.86
C GLY A 22 6.89 5.75 -11.70
N VAL A 23 5.72 5.35 -11.20
CA VAL A 23 4.77 4.48 -11.90
C VAL A 23 3.45 5.20 -12.18
N ASP A 24 2.85 4.92 -13.33
CA ASP A 24 1.67 5.61 -13.87
C ASP A 24 0.33 4.97 -13.42
N LYS A 25 0.40 3.94 -12.58
CA LYS A 25 -0.77 3.16 -12.12
C LYS A 25 -0.76 2.97 -10.61
N ILE A 26 -1.96 3.02 -10.03
CA ILE A 26 -2.18 2.72 -8.60
C ILE A 26 -2.24 1.18 -8.43
N GLY A 27 -1.29 0.62 -7.69
CA GLY A 27 -1.31 -0.77 -7.23
C GLY A 27 -1.95 -0.92 -5.85
N ALA A 28 -2.15 -2.17 -5.41
CA ALA A 28 -2.76 -2.48 -4.12
C ALA A 28 -1.90 -2.01 -2.95
N GLU A 29 -0.59 -2.05 -3.11
CA GLU A 29 0.41 -1.59 -2.17
C GLU A 29 0.41 -0.08 -1.99
N HIS A 30 0.10 0.72 -3.02
CA HIS A 30 -0.09 2.16 -2.86
C HIS A 30 -1.34 2.47 -2.04
N LEU A 31 -2.41 1.70 -2.24
CA LEU A 31 -3.62 1.79 -1.41
C LEU A 31 -3.34 1.36 0.04
N GLN A 32 -2.57 0.28 0.24
CA GLN A 32 -2.16 -0.14 1.58
C GLN A 32 -1.32 0.93 2.28
N LEU A 33 -0.35 1.53 1.58
CA LEU A 33 0.45 2.65 2.11
C LEU A 33 -0.41 3.89 2.41
N ALA A 34 -1.43 4.18 1.60
CA ALA A 34 -2.36 5.27 1.85
C ALA A 34 -3.24 5.00 3.09
N LEU A 35 -3.75 3.77 3.25
CA LEU A 35 -4.50 3.36 4.45
C LEU A 35 -3.64 3.45 5.72
N LEU A 36 -2.34 3.13 5.62
CA LEU A 36 -1.38 3.25 6.71
C LEU A 36 -1.10 4.70 7.14
N GLN A 37 -1.41 5.71 6.32
CA GLN A 37 -1.28 7.12 6.68
C GLN A 37 -2.50 7.65 7.46
N ASP A 38 -3.60 6.91 7.45
CA ASP A 38 -4.87 7.33 8.01
C ASP A 38 -5.17 6.57 9.31
N GLU A 39 -4.54 6.99 10.41
CA GLU A 39 -4.55 6.30 11.71
C GLU A 39 -5.95 6.17 12.32
N ASP A 40 -6.85 7.11 12.00
CA ASP A 40 -8.24 7.09 12.47
C ASP A 40 -9.12 6.10 11.68
N SER A 41 -8.56 5.37 10.71
CA SER A 41 -9.33 4.53 9.80
C SER A 41 -9.53 3.14 10.38
N ILE A 42 -10.71 2.54 10.14
CA ILE A 42 -10.97 1.17 10.60
C ILE A 42 -9.91 0.18 10.07
N PRO A 43 -9.48 0.23 8.78
CA PRO A 43 -8.40 -0.63 8.30
C PRO A 43 -7.09 -0.45 9.06
N TYR A 44 -6.70 0.79 9.37
CA TYR A 44 -5.51 1.06 10.18
C TYR A 44 -5.66 0.49 11.58
N GLN A 45 -6.75 0.83 12.28
CA GLN A 45 -6.98 0.41 13.67
C GLN A 45 -6.99 -1.11 13.82
N VAL A 46 -7.60 -1.83 12.86
CA VAL A 46 -7.58 -3.30 12.83
C VAL A 46 -6.17 -3.83 12.57
N LEU A 47 -5.42 -3.22 11.64
CA LEU A 47 -4.06 -3.65 11.34
C LEU A 47 -3.13 -3.44 12.54
N ASP A 48 -3.22 -2.29 13.20
CA ASP A 48 -2.37 -1.94 14.34
C ASP A 48 -2.65 -2.83 15.55
N ALA A 49 -3.93 -3.10 15.84
CA ALA A 49 -4.35 -3.97 16.92
C ALA A 49 -3.84 -5.41 16.78
N GLU A 50 -3.70 -5.92 15.55
CA GLU A 50 -3.35 -7.32 15.28
C GLU A 50 -1.87 -7.50 14.90
N TYR A 51 -1.22 -6.51 14.30
CA TYR A 51 0.06 -6.69 13.60
C TYR A 51 1.11 -5.58 13.78
N ASP A 52 0.89 -4.51 14.56
CA ASP A 52 1.74 -3.31 14.61
C ASP A 52 1.84 -2.64 13.22
N ALA A 53 1.09 -1.55 13.04
CA ALA A 53 0.97 -0.88 11.74
C ALA A 53 2.31 -0.32 11.24
N ASP A 54 3.17 0.13 12.16
CA ASP A 54 4.49 0.65 11.85
C ASP A 54 5.44 -0.45 11.37
N MET A 55 5.42 -1.61 12.03
CA MET A 55 6.16 -2.79 11.57
C MET A 55 5.65 -3.24 10.20
N PHE A 56 4.33 -3.29 10.01
CA PHE A 56 3.74 -3.64 8.72
C PHE A 56 4.18 -2.67 7.62
N ARG A 57 4.16 -1.36 7.88
CA ARG A 57 4.64 -0.33 6.95
C ARG A 57 6.11 -0.53 6.56
N ARG A 58 6.99 -0.75 7.54
CA ARG A 58 8.42 -1.01 7.29
C ARG A 58 8.62 -2.26 6.43
N ASN A 59 7.92 -3.33 6.74
CA ASN A 59 7.98 -4.58 5.98
C ASN A 59 7.50 -4.36 4.55
N LEU A 60 6.35 -3.70 4.36
CA LEU A 60 5.80 -3.38 3.05
C LEU A 60 6.82 -2.59 2.23
N SER A 61 7.34 -1.48 2.74
CA SER A 61 8.37 -0.69 2.07
C SER A 61 9.59 -1.52 1.67
N SER A 62 10.08 -2.40 2.55
CA SER A 62 11.19 -3.29 2.23
C SER A 62 10.89 -4.25 1.07
N TYR A 63 9.65 -4.71 0.91
CA TYR A 63 9.27 -5.52 -0.25
C TYR A 63 9.20 -4.70 -1.54
N LEU A 64 8.79 -3.43 -1.47
CA LEU A 64 8.74 -2.53 -2.63
C LEU A 64 10.13 -2.16 -3.15
N GLU A 65 11.13 -2.15 -2.27
CA GLU A 65 12.52 -1.87 -2.63
C GLU A 65 13.24 -3.05 -3.31
N LYS A 66 12.69 -4.27 -3.24
CA LYS A 66 13.33 -5.47 -3.83
C LYS A 66 13.32 -5.45 -5.36
N GLU A 67 14.42 -5.92 -5.95
CA GLU A 67 14.53 -6.12 -7.40
C GLU A 67 13.44 -7.09 -7.88
N GLY A 68 12.44 -6.56 -8.59
CA GLY A 68 11.27 -7.30 -9.06
C GLY A 68 9.95 -6.55 -8.91
N TYR A 69 9.85 -5.63 -7.95
CA TYR A 69 8.61 -4.87 -7.72
C TYR A 69 8.45 -3.67 -8.68
N LYS A 70 9.54 -3.03 -9.12
CA LYS A 70 9.52 -1.85 -10.02
C LYS A 70 8.99 -2.11 -11.45
N GLN A 71 8.39 -3.26 -11.73
CA GLN A 71 7.82 -3.61 -13.02
C GLN A 71 6.28 -3.53 -12.94
N PRO A 72 5.62 -2.56 -13.62
CA PRO A 72 4.22 -2.18 -13.35
C PRO A 72 3.13 -3.22 -13.65
N THR A 73 3.46 -4.44 -14.08
CA THR A 73 2.47 -5.33 -14.69
C THR A 73 2.62 -6.83 -14.47
N ASN A 74 3.48 -7.34 -13.57
CA ASN A 74 3.56 -8.80 -13.39
C ASN A 74 3.43 -9.30 -11.94
N ARG A 75 2.28 -9.96 -11.73
CA ARG A 75 1.89 -10.85 -10.63
C ARG A 75 3.08 -11.41 -9.87
N ALA A 76 3.19 -11.05 -8.59
CA ALA A 76 3.65 -11.90 -7.48
C ALA A 76 4.97 -12.68 -7.68
N SER A 77 5.83 -12.28 -8.63
CA SER A 77 7.12 -12.96 -8.88
C SER A 77 8.16 -12.67 -7.79
N PHE A 78 7.93 -11.62 -7.00
CA PHE A 78 8.80 -11.16 -5.91
C PHE A 78 8.33 -11.61 -4.51
N LEU A 79 7.15 -12.22 -4.39
CA LEU A 79 6.71 -12.78 -3.12
C LEU A 79 7.37 -14.14 -2.88
N PRO A 80 7.94 -14.40 -1.69
CA PRO A 80 8.52 -15.70 -1.38
C PRO A 80 7.44 -16.77 -1.50
N ARG A 81 7.76 -17.86 -2.20
CA ARG A 81 6.89 -19.03 -2.24
C ARG A 81 6.87 -19.62 -0.84
N LYS A 82 5.70 -19.66 -0.19
CA LYS A 82 5.53 -20.48 1.01
C LYS A 82 5.68 -21.94 0.58
N ASN A 83 6.69 -22.61 1.11
CA ASN A 83 6.84 -24.07 1.03
C ASN A 83 5.76 -24.74 1.88
#